data_AF-A0AAW1E5A3-F1
#
_entry.id   AF-A0AAW1E5A3-F1
#
_cell.length_a   1.000
_cell.length_b   1.000
_cell.length_c   1.000
_cell.angle_alpha   90.00
_cell.angle_beta   90.00
_cell.angle_gamma   90.00
#
_symmetry.space_group_name_H-M   'P 1'
#
loop_
_entity.id
_entity.type
_entity.pdbx_description
1 polymer ?
#
loop_
_entity_poly.entity_id
_entity_poly.type
_entity_poly.pdbx_seq_one_letter_code
_entity_poly.pdbx_strand_id
1 'polypeptide(L)'
;MNVYYSSSQQLHLGVLSPTIDDDDNKCLVDVNSRPRLLECSYAATKHMKLTWTFTQGGSIQNMESLGCLELVESRQPEVTFQLVIQDCTDQKWTITNILTVLPQ
;
A
#
# COMPACT_ATOMS: atom_id res chain seq x y z
N MET A 1 14.33 2.51 -2.48
CA MET A 1 13.22 2.32 -1.51
C MET A 1 12.42 1.14 -2.01
N ASN A 2 12.23 0.11 -1.18
CA ASN A 2 11.59 -1.13 -1.59
C ASN A 2 10.13 -1.12 -1.16
N VAL A 3 9.28 -1.77 -1.97
CA VAL A 3 7.86 -1.96 -1.69
C VAL A 3 7.60 -3.45 -1.69
N TYR A 4 6.93 -3.94 -0.64
CA TYR A 4 6.62 -5.34 -0.49
C TYR A 4 5.12 -5.51 -0.30
N TYR A 5 4.51 -6.38 -1.10
CA TYR A 5 3.15 -6.83 -0.89
C TYR A 5 3.19 -8.22 -0.25
N SER A 6 2.60 -8.36 0.92
CA SER A 6 2.67 -9.58 1.73
C SER A 6 1.41 -10.44 1.61
N SER A 7 1.50 -11.69 2.09
CA SER A 7 0.36 -12.61 2.18
C SER A 7 -0.69 -12.20 3.22
N SER A 8 -0.44 -11.16 4.02
CA SER A 8 -1.44 -10.52 4.88
C SER A 8 -2.19 -9.37 4.19
N GLN A 9 -2.03 -9.23 2.87
CA GLN A 9 -2.66 -8.20 2.04
C GLN A 9 -2.18 -6.78 2.41
N GLN A 10 -0.96 -6.64 2.94
CA GLN A 10 -0.41 -5.36 3.36
C GLN A 10 0.67 -4.88 2.39
N LEU A 11 0.72 -3.57 2.16
CA LEU A 11 1.78 -2.91 1.40
C LEU A 11 2.77 -2.29 2.38
N HIS A 12 3.97 -2.86 2.46
CA HIS A 12 5.07 -2.38 3.30
C HIS A 12 6.04 -1.55 2.47
N LEU A 13 6.49 -0.42 3.01
CA LEU A 13 7.42 0.48 2.32
C LEU A 13 8.64 0.76 3.17
N GLY A 14 9.83 0.61 2.59
CA GLY A 14 11.10 0.87 3.27
C GLY A 14 11.96 -0.38 3.45
N VAL A 15 12.84 -0.36 4.45
CA VAL A 15 13.65 -1.52 4.82
C VAL A 15 12.80 -2.40 5.72
N LEU A 16 12.63 -3.66 5.34
CA LEU A 16 12.10 -4.67 6.25
C LEU A 16 13.26 -5.13 7.11
N SER A 17 13.21 -4.87 8.41
CA SER A 17 14.24 -5.32 9.32
C SER A 17 13.70 -6.39 10.26
N PRO A 18 14.40 -7.54 10.40
CA PRO A 18 14.02 -8.57 11.35
C PRO A 18 14.45 -8.25 12.80
N THR A 19 15.29 -7.23 13.00
CA THR A 19 15.83 -6.83 14.31
C THR A 19 15.43 -5.43 14.75
N ILE A 20 14.77 -4.70 13.86
CA ILE A 20 14.12 -3.46 14.23
C ILE A 20 12.70 -3.86 14.58
N ASP A 21 12.25 -3.51 15.77
CA ASP A 21 10.96 -3.90 16.32
C ASP A 21 9.83 -3.60 15.30
N ASP A 22 8.69 -4.30 15.39
CA ASP A 22 7.54 -4.11 14.46
C ASP A 22 7.09 -2.65 14.30
N ASP A 23 7.51 -1.80 15.25
CA ASP A 23 7.37 -0.35 15.32
C ASP A 23 8.23 0.47 14.36
N ASP A 24 8.99 -0.13 13.44
CA ASP A 24 9.65 0.65 12.35
C ASP A 24 9.19 0.26 10.95
N ASN A 25 8.43 -0.84 10.82
CA ASN A 25 7.85 -1.24 9.55
C ASN A 25 6.70 -0.30 9.19
N LYS A 26 6.84 0.45 8.09
CA LYS A 26 5.78 1.33 7.59
C LYS A 26 4.85 0.59 6.63
N CYS A 27 3.56 0.67 6.91
CA CYS A 27 2.49 0.15 6.05
C CYS A 27 1.76 1.30 5.35
N LEU A 28 1.28 1.05 4.14
CA LEU A 28 0.31 1.92 3.46
C LEU A 28 -1.06 1.78 4.13
N VAL A 29 -1.60 2.89 4.61
CA VAL A 29 -2.88 2.98 5.32
C VAL A 29 -3.77 4.01 4.64
N ASP A 30 -5.04 3.67 4.45
CA ASP A 30 -6.07 4.64 4.10
C ASP A 30 -6.50 5.43 5.36
N VAL A 31 -6.19 6.73 5.37
CA VAL A 31 -6.60 7.67 6.41
C VAL A 31 -7.49 8.74 5.79
N ASN A 32 -8.81 8.55 5.88
CA ASN A 32 -9.82 9.46 5.32
C ASN A 32 -9.62 9.70 3.81
N SER A 33 -9.51 8.61 3.04
CA SER A 33 -9.29 8.62 1.59
C SER A 33 -7.96 9.29 1.19
N ARG A 34 -6.96 9.17 2.07
CA ARG A 34 -5.60 9.67 1.81
C ARG A 34 -4.59 8.58 2.11
N PRO A 35 -3.70 8.24 1.16
CA PRO A 35 -2.66 7.25 1.39
C PRO A 35 -1.62 7.80 2.36
N ARG A 36 -1.36 7.10 3.46
CA ARG A 36 -0.38 7.47 4.48
C ARG A 36 0.53 6.30 4.82
N LEU A 37 1.76 6.62 5.24
CA LEU A 37 2.67 5.65 5.84
C LEU A 37 2.61 5.78 7.35
N LEU A 38 2.27 4.69 8.03
CA LEU A 38 2.19 4.58 9.50
C LEU A 38 2.87 3.29 9.96
N GLU A 39 3.20 3.18 11.25
CA GLU A 39 3.65 1.88 11.81
C GLU A 39 2.59 0.81 11.54
N CYS A 40 3.01 -0.33 11.03
CA CYS A 40 2.12 -1.46 10.80
C CYS A 40 1.47 -1.93 12.12
N SER A 41 2.26 -2.03 13.21
CA SER A 41 1.79 -2.42 14.55
C SER A 41 0.71 -1.49 15.09
N TYR A 42 0.95 -0.18 15.00
CA TYR A 42 0.00 0.86 15.41
C TYR A 42 -1.27 0.80 14.58
N ALA A 43 -1.14 0.74 13.26
CA ALA A 43 -2.28 0.71 12.34
C ALA A 43 -3.14 -0.53 12.58
N ALA A 44 -2.53 -1.70 12.80
CA ALA A 44 -3.23 -2.93 13.12
C ALA A 44 -3.96 -2.85 14.47
N THR A 45 -3.27 -2.36 15.51
CA THR A 45 -3.85 -2.21 16.86
C THR A 45 -5.01 -1.22 16.89
N LYS A 46 -4.96 -0.19 16.05
CA LYS A 46 -6.04 0.80 15.90
C LYS A 46 -7.10 0.41 14.89
N HIS A 47 -7.04 -0.80 14.33
CA HIS A 47 -7.97 -1.29 13.31
C HIS A 47 -8.13 -0.29 12.15
N MET A 48 -7.00 0.24 11.68
CA MET A 48 -6.97 1.15 10.55
C MET A 48 -7.05 0.36 9.24
N LYS A 49 -7.37 1.08 8.16
CA LYS A 49 -7.60 0.50 6.84
C LYS A 49 -6.28 0.22 6.11
N LEU A 50 -5.55 -0.80 6.56
CA LEU A 50 -4.21 -1.13 6.06
C LEU A 50 -4.15 -2.37 5.13
N THR A 51 -5.30 -2.96 4.81
CA THR A 51 -5.40 -4.15 3.96
C THR A 51 -5.86 -3.80 2.54
N TRP A 52 -5.20 -4.42 1.56
CA TRP A 52 -5.33 -4.10 0.14
C TRP A 52 -5.46 -5.37 -0.70
N THR A 53 -6.51 -5.45 -1.51
CA THR A 53 -6.63 -6.44 -2.58
C THR A 53 -5.77 -6.01 -3.76
N PHE A 54 -4.91 -6.90 -4.23
CA PHE A 54 -4.07 -6.67 -5.40
C PHE A 54 -3.89 -7.95 -6.22
N THR A 55 -3.95 -7.80 -7.54
CA THR A 55 -3.56 -8.80 -8.52
C THR A 55 -2.74 -8.14 -9.62
N GLN A 56 -1.76 -8.85 -10.18
CA GLN A 56 -0.90 -8.31 -11.24
C GLN A 56 -1.73 -7.79 -12.43
N GLY A 57 -1.48 -6.56 -12.86
CA GLY A 57 -2.22 -5.91 -13.94
C GLY A 57 -3.65 -5.50 -13.57
N GLY A 58 -4.00 -5.55 -12.29
CA GLY A 58 -5.29 -5.07 -11.74
C GLY A 58 -5.14 -3.81 -10.90
N SER A 59 -6.22 -3.44 -10.22
CA SER A 59 -6.22 -2.33 -9.26
C SER A 59 -5.57 -2.74 -7.93
N ILE A 60 -5.23 -1.74 -7.13
CA ILE A 60 -4.90 -1.89 -5.71
C ILE A 60 -6.07 -1.29 -4.93
N GLN A 61 -6.92 -2.12 -4.34
CA GLN A 61 -8.15 -1.68 -3.69
C GLN A 61 -8.09 -1.92 -2.18
N ASN A 62 -8.46 -0.92 -1.38
CA ASN A 62 -8.57 -1.09 0.05
C ASN A 62 -9.78 -1.98 0.38
N MET A 63 -9.59 -3.00 1.23
CA MET A 63 -10.65 -3.97 1.52
C MET A 63 -11.79 -3.38 2.38
N GLU A 64 -11.51 -2.31 3.13
CA GLU A 64 -12.46 -1.72 4.07
C GLU A 64 -13.16 -0.48 3.52
N SER A 65 -12.42 0.46 2.91
CA SER A 65 -13.04 1.65 2.28
C SER A 65 -13.52 1.40 0.86
N LEU A 66 -13.12 0.29 0.23
CA LEU A 66 -13.38 -0.02 -1.18
C LEU A 66 -12.78 0.98 -2.18
N GLY A 67 -12.02 1.97 -1.71
CA GLY A 67 -11.31 2.92 -2.58
C GLY A 67 -10.08 2.29 -3.22
N CYS A 68 -9.79 2.68 -4.45
CA CYS A 68 -8.59 2.25 -5.16
C CYS A 68 -7.46 3.27 -5.01
N LEU A 69 -6.24 2.76 -4.98
CA LEU A 69 -5.02 3.54 -5.08
C LEU A 69 -4.81 3.96 -6.53
N GLU A 70 -4.90 5.26 -6.78
CA GLU A 70 -4.88 5.84 -8.13
C GLU A 70 -3.76 6.89 -8.24
N LEU A 71 -3.19 7.02 -9.42
CA LEU A 71 -2.25 8.07 -9.78
C LEU A 71 -3.02 9.12 -10.58
N VAL A 72 -3.15 10.32 -10.04
CA VAL A 72 -3.83 11.43 -10.70
C VAL A 72 -2.85 12.56 -10.97
N GLU A 73 -3.10 13.35 -12.00
CA GLU A 73 -2.39 14.60 -12.20
C GLU A 73 -2.59 15.49 -10.97
N SER A 74 -1.48 16.05 -10.49
CA SER A 74 -1.52 16.95 -9.36
C SER A 74 -1.91 18.35 -9.83
N ARG A 75 -2.66 19.05 -8.98
CA ARG A 75 -3.06 20.45 -9.20
C ARG A 75 -1.97 21.44 -8.77
N GLN A 76 -0.91 20.94 -8.11
CA GLN A 76 0.22 21.75 -7.65
C GLN A 76 1.24 21.88 -8.78
N PRO A 77 1.69 23.10 -9.13
CA PRO A 77 2.58 23.32 -10.26
C PRO A 77 3.94 22.62 -10.14
N GLU A 78 4.38 22.31 -8.92
CA GLU A 78 5.65 21.64 -8.62
C GLU A 78 5.56 20.09 -8.58
N VAL A 79 4.35 19.53 -8.53
CA VAL A 79 4.13 18.07 -8.49
C VAL A 79 3.31 17.66 -9.70
N THR A 80 3.85 16.80 -10.56
CA THR A 80 3.14 16.36 -11.79
C THR A 80 2.05 15.34 -11.48
N PHE A 81 2.31 14.39 -10.59
CA PHE A 81 1.38 13.33 -10.23
C PHE A 81 1.34 13.11 -8.73
N GLN A 82 0.17 12.76 -8.22
CA GLN A 82 -0.03 12.41 -6.82
C GLN A 82 -0.77 11.08 -6.70
N LEU A 83 -0.43 10.34 -5.64
CA LEU A 83 -1.12 9.13 -5.26
C LEU A 83 -2.35 9.50 -4.41
N VAL A 84 -3.52 8.99 -4.77
CA VAL A 84 -4.79 9.25 -4.07
C VAL A 84 -5.53 7.95 -3.82
N ILE A 85 -6.53 8.02 -2.94
CA ILE A 85 -7.51 6.95 -2.75
C ILE A 85 -8.86 7.50 -3.17
N GLN A 86 -9.46 6.93 -4.20
CA GLN A 86 -10.73 7.39 -4.78
C GLN A 86 -11.51 6.22 -5.41
N ASP A 87 -12.60 6.51 -6.10
CA ASP A 87 -13.33 5.51 -6.89
C ASP A 87 -12.40 4.86 -7.92
N CYS A 88 -12.51 3.55 -8.04
CA CYS A 88 -11.68 2.75 -8.92
C CYS A 88 -11.86 3.15 -10.38
N THR A 89 -10.73 3.33 -11.07
CA THR A 89 -10.70 3.51 -12.52
C THR A 89 -10.15 2.25 -13.19
N ASP A 90 -9.88 2.31 -14.49
CA ASP A 90 -9.19 1.24 -15.22
C ASP A 90 -7.66 1.26 -15.05
N GLN A 91 -7.14 1.96 -14.02
CA GLN A 91 -5.71 1.97 -13.75
C GLN A 91 -5.21 0.59 -13.31
N LYS A 92 -4.07 0.19 -13.89
CA LYS A 92 -3.45 -1.13 -13.68
C LYS A 92 -2.09 -0.98 -13.03
N TRP A 93 -1.86 -1.79 -12.01
CA TRP A 93 -0.62 -1.82 -11.24
C TRP A 93 0.11 -3.15 -11.43
N THR A 94 1.43 -3.09 -11.48
CA THR A 94 2.31 -4.26 -11.59
C THR A 94 3.40 -4.14 -10.53
N ILE A 95 3.52 -5.15 -9.66
CA ILE A 95 4.62 -5.24 -8.70
C ILE A 95 5.66 -6.20 -9.26
N THR A 96 6.88 -5.72 -9.44
CA THR A 96 8.01 -6.51 -9.93
C THR A 96 8.77 -7.15 -8.77
N ASN A 97 9.68 -8.09 -9.06
CA ASN A 97 10.48 -8.81 -8.06
C ASN A 97 9.65 -9.60 -7.04
N ILE A 98 8.72 -10.42 -7.55
CA ILE A 98 7.86 -11.28 -6.73
C ILE A 98 8.72 -12.30 -5.98
N LEU A 99 8.68 -12.26 -4.65
CA LEU A 99 9.28 -13.29 -3.81
C LEU A 99 8.31 -14.47 -3.71
N THR A 100 8.57 -15.53 -4.46
CA THR A 100 7.84 -16.80 -4.34
C THR A 100 8.50 -17.66 -3.27
N VAL A 101 7.73 -18.17 -2.31
CA VAL A 101 8.19 -19.29 -1.47
C VAL A 101 8.47 -20.46 -2.40
N LEU A 102 9.73 -20.92 -2.47
CA LEU A 102 10.06 -22.15 -3.17
C LEU A 102 9.24 -23.29 -2.53
N PRO A 103 8.56 -24.15 -3.32
CA PRO A 103 7.93 -25.33 -2.76
C PRO A 103 9.01 -26.20 -2.08
N GLN A 104 8.73 -26.62 -0.83
CA GLN A 104 9.57 -27.59 -0.10
C GLN A 104 9.48 -28.98 -0.73
#